data_AF-A0A7T4PLC5-F1
#
_entry.id   AF-A0A7T4PLC5-F1
#
_cell.length_a   1.000
_cell.length_b   1.000
_cell.length_c   1.000
_cell.angle_alpha   90.00
_cell.angle_beta   90.00
_cell.angle_gamma   90.00
#
_symmetry.space_group_name_H-M   'P 1'
#
loop_
_entity.id
_entity.type
_entity.pdbx_description
1 polymer ?
#
loop_
_entity_poly.entity_id
_entity_poly.type
_entity_poly.pdbx_seq_one_letter_code
_entity_poly.pdbx_strand_id
1 'polypeptide(L)'
;MSTTAPHPSALCRGHYYRWQRRGGPDIGAFIADPGPGPVGRTELTERANKPEKKKWVANLPAAADNGRPICRLSFCTLWTQGKSPLCHNHKFRWYAVGSPEIEEFVRRCEAAGDDSFDFRPLDGKRQLKLESQYALQCRHDERQVNTHSSALSSVIRLTAASEASSLLEWPMEQWSEHSAAMRRASHDQNGQLAFLRYAHEPEHEHEHEHLEDLACGSGWESEFPRDVWVLRRLGIEGTRARLRFDRIAQPWLREPAKRFVRWRLSIGRSINQAVVDILALNRLSGFLADPRVAAGGLDAVDRKVLGRYLADLAVDPRSVHSRGRDIGSLNAFFHAIRRHGWDQTLPASATFYPDDFPRPDPGAGRAGHGPGRTARQPRPLAQPRESPADLGPHAVRAAGR
;
A
#
# COMPACT_ATOMS: atom_id res chain seq x y z
N MET A 1 -33.49 -55.73 30.33
CA MET A 1 -32.82 -54.68 29.54
C MET A 1 -31.70 -55.36 28.77
N SER A 2 -31.90 -55.60 27.47
CA SER A 2 -30.96 -56.38 26.66
C SER A 2 -29.76 -55.51 26.28
N THR A 3 -28.60 -55.81 26.85
CA THR A 3 -27.34 -55.15 26.54
C THR A 3 -26.80 -55.71 25.23
N THR A 4 -26.95 -54.98 24.13
CA THR A 4 -26.41 -55.37 22.82
C THR A 4 -24.88 -55.40 22.87
N ALA A 5 -24.27 -56.51 22.45
CA ALA A 5 -22.82 -56.64 22.39
C ALA A 5 -22.20 -55.60 21.43
N PRO A 6 -21.02 -55.02 21.74
CA PRO A 6 -20.38 -54.00 20.90
C PRO A 6 -20.01 -54.55 19.52
N HIS A 7 -20.04 -53.71 18.48
CA HIS A 7 -19.76 -54.09 17.08
C HIS A 7 -18.37 -53.57 16.61
N PRO A 8 -17.65 -54.28 15.71
CA PRO A 8 -16.30 -53.91 15.25
C PRO A 8 -16.14 -52.51 14.65
N SER A 9 -17.23 -51.92 14.17
CA SER A 9 -17.28 -50.56 13.63
C SER A 9 -17.14 -49.45 14.68
N ALA A 10 -17.17 -49.79 15.97
CA ALA A 10 -16.97 -48.84 17.07
C ALA A 10 -15.49 -48.67 17.48
N LEU A 11 -14.55 -49.39 16.85
CA LEU A 11 -13.12 -49.27 17.13
C LEU A 11 -12.47 -48.14 16.33
N CYS A 12 -11.58 -47.36 16.95
CA CYS A 12 -10.74 -46.43 16.20
C CYS A 12 -9.82 -47.20 15.24
N ARG A 13 -9.36 -46.53 14.19
CA ARG A 13 -8.60 -47.16 13.09
C ARG A 13 -7.38 -47.96 13.57
N GLY A 14 -6.68 -47.48 14.61
CA GLY A 14 -5.54 -48.18 15.22
C GLY A 14 -5.93 -49.48 15.97
N HIS A 15 -7.03 -49.47 16.72
CA HIS A 15 -7.53 -50.65 17.42
C HIS A 15 -8.16 -51.67 16.46
N TYR A 16 -8.81 -51.21 15.39
CA TYR A 16 -9.34 -52.08 14.35
C TYR A 16 -8.24 -52.94 13.69
N TYR A 17 -7.11 -52.33 13.32
CA TYR A 17 -5.99 -53.08 12.74
C TYR A 17 -5.32 -54.05 13.73
N ARG A 18 -5.28 -53.70 15.02
CA ARG A 18 -4.76 -54.61 16.06
C ARG A 18 -5.67 -55.81 16.27
N TRP A 19 -6.99 -55.60 16.28
CA TRP A 19 -7.99 -56.66 16.35
C TRP A 19 -7.89 -57.62 15.15
N GLN A 20 -7.76 -57.07 13.93
CA GLN A 20 -7.60 -57.85 12.71
C GLN A 20 -6.30 -58.68 12.70
N ARG A 21 -5.18 -58.13 13.19
CA ARG A 21 -3.89 -58.86 13.30
C ARG A 21 -3.92 -60.02 14.31
N ARG A 22 -4.84 -60.00 15.28
CA ARG A 22 -5.05 -61.09 16.25
C ARG A 22 -6.03 -62.16 15.75
N GLY A 23 -6.45 -62.08 14.49
CA GLY A 23 -7.38 -63.06 13.88
C GLY A 23 -8.85 -62.80 14.16
N GLY A 24 -9.21 -61.59 14.60
CA GLY A 24 -10.62 -61.20 14.83
C GLY A 24 -11.30 -61.91 16.01
N PRO A 25 -10.74 -61.84 17.24
CA PRO A 25 -11.34 -62.45 18.43
C PRO A 25 -12.67 -61.79 18.84
N ASP A 26 -13.41 -62.40 19.78
CA ASP A 26 -14.61 -61.77 20.34
C ASP A 26 -14.31 -60.35 20.83
N ILE A 27 -15.21 -59.43 20.49
CA ILE A 27 -14.95 -58.00 20.67
C ILE A 27 -15.22 -57.52 22.10
N GLY A 28 -16.11 -58.18 22.84
CA GLY A 28 -16.27 -57.94 24.27
C GLY A 28 -15.00 -58.31 25.03
N ALA A 29 -14.42 -59.47 24.71
CA ALA A 29 -13.14 -59.91 25.27
C ALA A 29 -11.97 -59.01 24.83
N PHE A 30 -11.93 -58.56 23.57
CA PHE A 30 -10.88 -57.68 23.06
C PHE A 30 -10.90 -56.29 23.70
N ILE A 31 -12.08 -55.73 23.98
CA ILE A 31 -12.21 -54.44 24.68
C ILE A 31 -11.80 -54.56 26.15
N ALA A 32 -12.07 -55.72 26.78
CA ALA A 32 -11.68 -56.00 28.16
C ALA A 32 -10.17 -56.28 28.35
N ASP A 33 -9.45 -56.68 27.29
CA ASP A 33 -7.98 -56.79 27.26
C ASP A 33 -7.37 -55.58 26.51
N PRO A 34 -6.99 -54.48 27.21
CA PRO A 34 -6.36 -53.33 26.57
C PRO A 34 -5.02 -53.68 25.90
N GLY A 35 -4.48 -54.88 26.12
CA GLY A 35 -3.16 -55.30 25.67
C GLY A 35 -2.03 -54.79 26.53
N PRO A 36 -0.78 -55.13 26.16
CA PRO A 36 0.37 -54.44 26.72
C PRO A 36 0.17 -52.94 26.50
N GLY A 37 0.35 -52.15 27.56
CA GLY A 37 0.22 -50.71 27.49
C GLY A 37 1.08 -50.13 26.36
N PRO A 38 0.75 -48.94 25.84
CA PRO A 38 1.56 -48.30 24.80
C PRO A 38 3.02 -48.29 25.25
N VAL A 39 3.91 -48.78 24.37
CA VAL A 39 5.35 -48.78 24.62
C VAL A 39 5.74 -47.33 24.90
N GLY A 40 6.16 -47.05 26.14
CA GLY A 40 6.48 -45.69 26.62
C GLY A 40 5.72 -45.21 27.86
N ARG A 41 4.85 -46.03 28.49
CA ARG A 41 4.19 -45.68 29.76
C ARG A 41 4.49 -46.59 30.96
N THR A 42 5.54 -47.40 30.87
CA THR A 42 6.24 -47.89 32.07
C THR A 42 6.97 -46.70 32.67
N GLU A 43 6.86 -46.47 33.99
CA GLU A 43 7.80 -45.56 34.65
C GLU A 43 9.22 -46.00 34.29
N LEU A 44 10.02 -45.08 33.75
CA LEU A 44 11.45 -45.27 33.54
C LEU A 44 12.16 -45.26 34.91
N THR A 45 11.85 -46.22 35.79
CA THR A 45 12.66 -46.51 36.97
C THR A 45 13.85 -47.39 36.56
N GLU A 46 14.65 -46.87 35.63
CA GLU A 46 16.01 -47.32 35.40
C GLU A 46 16.81 -46.11 34.90
N ARG A 47 17.16 -45.28 35.87
CA ARG A 47 18.25 -44.30 35.81
C ARG A 47 19.63 -44.98 35.94
N ALA A 48 19.72 -46.29 35.78
CA ALA A 48 20.98 -47.01 35.68
C ALA A 48 21.31 -47.19 34.19
N ASN A 49 22.38 -46.56 33.71
CA ASN A 49 23.00 -46.74 32.38
C ASN A 49 22.40 -46.00 31.16
N LYS A 50 21.77 -44.84 31.33
CA LYS A 50 21.73 -43.87 30.22
C LYS A 50 23.00 -43.03 30.25
N PRO A 51 23.96 -43.21 29.31
CA PRO A 51 25.14 -42.37 29.28
C PRO A 51 24.68 -40.93 29.09
N GLU A 52 25.29 -40.02 29.87
CA GLU A 52 25.02 -38.59 29.80
C GLU A 52 25.08 -38.14 28.32
N LYS A 53 23.99 -37.57 27.78
CA LYS A 53 23.84 -37.34 26.33
C LYS A 53 25.03 -36.62 25.71
N LYS A 54 25.65 -35.67 26.43
CA LYS A 54 26.89 -35.01 26.01
C LYS A 54 28.09 -35.96 25.93
N LYS A 55 28.32 -36.81 26.94
CA LYS A 55 29.39 -37.83 26.94
C LYS A 55 29.15 -38.93 25.92
N TRP A 56 27.90 -39.33 25.71
CA TRP A 56 27.54 -40.32 24.70
C TRP A 56 27.79 -39.80 23.29
N VAL A 57 27.35 -38.57 22.98
CA VAL A 57 27.64 -37.91 21.69
C VAL A 57 29.14 -37.70 21.50
N ALA A 58 29.88 -37.34 22.55
CA ALA A 58 31.34 -37.17 22.49
C ALA A 58 32.10 -38.49 22.23
N ASN A 59 31.51 -39.64 22.61
CA ASN A 59 32.10 -40.96 22.45
C ASN A 59 31.51 -41.75 21.26
N LEU A 60 30.61 -41.15 20.47
CA LEU A 60 30.16 -41.77 19.23
C LEU A 60 31.34 -41.78 18.26
N PRO A 61 31.71 -42.95 17.68
CA PRO A 61 32.62 -42.94 16.57
C PRO A 61 32.04 -42.04 15.48
N ALA A 62 32.86 -41.16 14.93
CA ALA A 62 32.47 -40.40 13.75
C ALA A 62 31.95 -41.41 12.72
N ALA A 63 30.68 -41.26 12.31
CA ALA A 63 30.15 -42.11 11.26
C ALA A 63 31.07 -41.93 10.06
N ALA A 64 31.76 -43.00 9.66
CA ALA A 64 32.62 -42.96 8.50
C ALA A 64 31.77 -42.50 7.32
N ASP A 65 32.18 -41.42 6.66
CA ASP A 65 31.52 -40.92 5.46
C ASP A 65 31.70 -41.97 4.37
N ASN A 66 30.72 -42.86 4.27
CA ASN A 66 30.72 -44.05 3.44
C ASN A 66 30.27 -43.74 2.00
N GLY A 67 30.46 -42.49 1.55
CA GLY A 67 30.08 -42.05 0.20
C GLY A 67 28.57 -42.13 -0.03
N ARG A 68 27.76 -42.01 1.02
CA ARG A 68 26.30 -42.04 0.89
C ARG A 68 25.86 -40.81 0.09
N PRO A 69 25.03 -40.98 -0.96
CA PRO A 69 24.54 -39.84 -1.73
C PRO A 69 23.78 -38.89 -0.82
N ILE A 70 24.12 -37.60 -0.94
CA ILE A 70 23.47 -36.49 -0.25
C ILE A 70 22.27 -36.04 -1.08
N CYS A 71 21.27 -35.44 -0.42
CA CYS A 71 20.12 -34.83 -1.07
C CYS A 71 20.56 -33.92 -2.22
N ARG A 72 19.88 -34.01 -3.37
CA ARG A 72 20.21 -33.26 -4.59
C ARG A 72 20.06 -31.74 -4.48
N LEU A 73 19.39 -31.25 -3.43
CA LEU A 73 19.30 -29.82 -3.15
C LEU A 73 20.63 -29.33 -2.60
N SER A 74 21.26 -28.36 -3.26
CA SER A 74 22.59 -27.82 -2.92
C SER A 74 22.73 -27.38 -1.46
N PHE A 75 21.65 -26.92 -0.83
CA PHE A 75 21.63 -26.47 0.57
C PHE A 75 21.35 -27.58 1.60
N CYS A 76 21.09 -28.82 1.17
CA CYS A 76 20.70 -29.90 2.07
C CYS A 76 21.83 -30.93 2.24
N THR A 77 22.36 -31.05 3.45
CA THR A 77 23.43 -32.00 3.79
C THR A 77 22.94 -33.38 4.25
N LEU A 78 21.61 -33.61 4.24
CA LEU A 78 21.03 -34.87 4.67
C LEU A 78 21.16 -35.96 3.60
N TRP A 79 21.35 -37.21 4.03
CA TRP A 79 21.43 -38.36 3.14
C TRP A 79 20.11 -38.63 2.40
N THR A 80 20.23 -39.15 1.18
CA THR A 80 19.08 -39.57 0.40
C THR A 80 18.38 -40.77 1.02
N GLN A 81 17.08 -40.93 0.69
CA GLN A 81 16.28 -42.04 1.17
C GLN A 81 15.95 -43.05 0.06
N GLY A 82 16.56 -44.24 0.15
CA GLY A 82 16.34 -45.33 -0.79
C GLY A 82 16.91 -44.99 -2.17
N LYS A 83 16.12 -45.18 -3.23
CA LYS A 83 16.50 -44.84 -4.62
C LYS A 83 16.20 -43.38 -5.01
N SER A 84 15.63 -42.57 -4.11
CA SER A 84 15.30 -41.18 -4.41
C SER A 84 16.57 -40.32 -4.37
N PRO A 85 16.72 -39.29 -5.24
CA PRO A 85 17.79 -38.31 -5.11
C PRO A 85 17.56 -37.30 -3.97
N LEU A 86 16.49 -37.44 -3.17
CA LEU A 86 16.11 -36.52 -2.10
C LEU A 86 16.18 -37.19 -0.72
N CYS A 87 16.40 -36.40 0.33
CA CYS A 87 16.25 -36.86 1.72
C CYS A 87 14.77 -37.12 2.06
N HIS A 88 14.49 -37.78 3.19
CA HIS A 88 13.11 -38.13 3.61
C HIS A 88 12.14 -36.93 3.56
N ASN A 89 12.53 -35.79 4.12
CA ASN A 89 11.68 -34.60 4.17
C ASN A 89 11.44 -33.97 2.79
N HIS A 90 12.48 -33.84 1.97
CA HIS A 90 12.34 -33.28 0.62
C HIS A 90 11.59 -34.22 -0.32
N LYS A 91 11.77 -35.54 -0.17
CA LYS A 91 10.97 -36.56 -0.85
C LYS A 91 9.50 -36.49 -0.47
N PHE A 92 9.19 -36.31 0.82
CA PHE A 92 7.82 -36.14 1.28
C PHE A 92 7.19 -34.86 0.69
N ARG A 93 7.90 -33.73 0.73
CA ARG A 93 7.43 -32.47 0.10
C ARG A 93 7.23 -32.62 -1.40
N TRP A 94 8.14 -33.30 -2.09
CA TRP A 94 8.04 -33.58 -3.52
C TRP A 94 6.76 -34.37 -3.86
N TYR A 95 6.43 -35.41 -3.09
CA TYR A 95 5.15 -36.11 -3.23
C TYR A 95 3.94 -35.20 -2.96
N ALA A 96 4.01 -34.38 -1.91
CA ALA A 96 2.93 -33.48 -1.53
C ALA A 96 2.60 -32.43 -2.60
N VAL A 97 3.57 -32.03 -3.44
CA VAL A 97 3.39 -31.09 -4.55
C VAL A 97 3.06 -31.77 -5.88
N GLY A 98 2.70 -33.06 -5.87
CA GLY A 98 2.25 -33.79 -7.06
C GLY A 98 3.37 -34.47 -7.85
N SER A 99 4.56 -34.63 -7.26
CA SER A 99 5.70 -35.33 -7.88
C SER A 99 6.12 -34.78 -9.27
N PRO A 100 6.40 -33.46 -9.38
CA PRO A 100 6.91 -32.87 -10.62
C PRO A 100 8.26 -33.45 -11.02
N GLU A 101 8.76 -33.12 -12.20
CA GLU A 101 10.11 -33.51 -12.63
C GLU A 101 11.17 -33.06 -11.59
N ILE A 102 12.21 -33.88 -11.37
CA ILE A 102 13.14 -33.70 -10.25
C ILE A 102 13.99 -32.44 -10.41
N GLU A 103 14.50 -32.15 -11.62
CA GLU A 103 15.26 -30.91 -11.85
C GLU A 103 14.37 -29.67 -11.73
N GLU A 104 13.11 -29.74 -12.17
CA GLU A 104 12.15 -28.68 -11.94
C GLU A 104 11.90 -28.44 -10.44
N PHE A 105 11.73 -29.51 -9.66
CA PHE A 105 11.57 -29.42 -8.21
C PHE A 105 12.81 -28.85 -7.52
N VAL A 106 14.01 -29.31 -7.91
CA VAL A 106 15.29 -28.83 -7.38
C VAL A 106 15.43 -27.33 -7.66
N ARG A 107 15.26 -26.91 -8.92
CA ARG A 107 15.30 -25.50 -9.31
C ARG A 107 14.33 -24.63 -8.51
N ARG A 108 13.09 -25.11 -8.29
CA ARG A 108 12.09 -24.40 -7.47
C ARG A 108 12.50 -24.27 -6.01
N CYS A 109 13.12 -25.30 -5.44
CA CYS A 109 13.59 -25.29 -4.06
C CYS A 109 14.88 -24.47 -3.88
N GLU A 110 15.79 -24.47 -4.86
CA GLU A 110 17.02 -23.68 -4.83
C GLU A 110 16.76 -22.19 -5.07
N ALA A 111 15.73 -21.86 -5.84
CA ALA A 111 15.21 -20.50 -5.92
C ALA A 111 14.46 -20.05 -4.65
N ALA A 112 14.18 -20.95 -3.69
CA ALA A 112 13.53 -20.59 -2.44
C ALA A 112 14.58 -20.06 -1.44
N GLY A 113 14.95 -18.79 -1.60
CA GLY A 113 15.93 -18.10 -0.76
C GLY A 113 16.48 -16.85 -1.42
N ASP A 114 16.64 -16.89 -2.74
CA ASP A 114 16.83 -15.72 -3.59
C ASP A 114 15.46 -15.27 -4.10
N ASP A 115 14.99 -14.09 -3.71
CA ASP A 115 13.70 -13.56 -4.18
C ASP A 115 13.78 -13.32 -5.70
N SER A 116 13.40 -14.35 -6.47
CA SER A 116 13.42 -14.37 -7.92
C SER A 116 11.99 -14.36 -8.45
N PHE A 117 11.74 -13.50 -9.43
CA PHE A 117 10.42 -13.31 -10.02
C PHE A 117 10.35 -13.95 -11.40
N ASP A 118 9.47 -14.94 -11.56
CA ASP A 118 9.30 -15.66 -12.83
C ASP A 118 8.19 -15.02 -13.69
N PHE A 119 8.59 -14.24 -14.70
CA PHE A 119 7.69 -13.57 -15.65
C PHE A 119 7.37 -14.37 -16.92
N ARG A 120 7.90 -15.60 -17.08
CA ARG A 120 7.64 -16.43 -18.27
C ARG A 120 6.16 -16.68 -18.57
N PRO A 121 5.24 -16.77 -17.58
CA PRO A 121 3.80 -16.85 -17.86
C PRO A 121 3.25 -15.68 -18.70
N LEU A 122 3.97 -14.55 -18.78
CA LEU A 122 3.60 -13.37 -19.57
C LEU A 122 4.38 -13.25 -20.89
N ASP A 123 5.13 -14.28 -21.32
CA ASP A 123 5.95 -14.19 -22.55
C ASP A 123 5.09 -13.94 -23.80
N GLY A 124 3.85 -14.44 -23.84
CA GLY A 124 2.87 -14.14 -24.89
C GLY A 124 2.18 -12.77 -24.76
N LYS A 125 2.40 -12.06 -23.65
CA LYS A 125 1.74 -10.79 -23.30
C LYS A 125 2.77 -9.72 -22.92
N ARG A 126 3.54 -9.27 -23.92
CA ARG A 126 4.68 -8.36 -23.75
C ARG A 126 4.36 -7.12 -22.91
N GLN A 127 3.22 -6.47 -23.14
CA GLN A 127 2.86 -5.25 -22.44
C GLN A 127 2.64 -5.50 -20.94
N LEU A 128 1.79 -6.46 -20.58
CA LEU A 128 1.62 -6.89 -19.17
C LEU A 128 2.93 -7.26 -18.48
N LYS A 129 3.84 -7.92 -19.19
CA LYS A 129 5.17 -8.26 -18.68
C LYS A 129 5.96 -7.01 -18.30
N LEU A 130 6.06 -6.05 -19.22
CA LEU A 130 6.79 -4.80 -18.99
C LEU A 130 6.17 -3.97 -17.88
N GLU A 131 4.85 -3.86 -17.86
CA GLU A 131 4.12 -3.09 -16.84
C GLU A 131 4.29 -3.69 -15.44
N SER A 132 4.24 -5.02 -15.34
CA SER A 132 4.47 -5.73 -14.07
C SER A 132 5.91 -5.59 -13.58
N GLN A 133 6.89 -5.62 -14.50
CA GLN A 133 8.30 -5.40 -14.19
C GLN A 133 8.58 -3.96 -13.75
N TYR A 134 7.99 -2.98 -14.44
CA TYR A 134 8.11 -1.57 -14.09
C TYR A 134 7.52 -1.30 -12.70
N ALA A 135 6.30 -1.77 -12.42
CA ALA A 135 5.70 -1.61 -11.10
C ALA A 135 6.55 -2.28 -9.99
N LEU A 136 7.13 -3.45 -10.26
CA LEU A 136 8.04 -4.09 -9.30
C LEU A 136 9.30 -3.25 -9.06
N GLN A 137 9.88 -2.67 -10.11
CA GLN A 137 11.05 -1.80 -10.01
C GLN A 137 10.75 -0.54 -9.19
N CYS A 138 9.64 0.14 -9.46
CA CYS A 138 9.22 1.31 -8.69
C CYS A 138 9.11 0.97 -7.19
N ARG A 139 8.54 -0.19 -6.86
CA ARG A 139 8.35 -0.63 -5.48
C ARG A 139 9.65 -0.99 -4.77
N HIS A 140 10.58 -1.60 -5.51
CA HIS A 140 11.92 -1.85 -5.03
C HIS A 140 12.65 -0.54 -4.71
N ASP A 141 12.54 0.46 -5.60
CA ASP A 141 13.22 1.74 -5.45
C ASP A 141 12.64 2.59 -4.32
N GLU A 142 11.33 2.52 -4.08
CA GLU A 142 10.65 3.14 -2.93
C GLU A 142 11.17 2.61 -1.58
N ARG A 143 11.61 1.34 -1.51
CA ARG A 143 12.08 0.65 -0.29
C ARG A 143 11.10 0.68 0.90
N GLN A 144 9.82 0.90 0.64
CA GLN A 144 8.77 1.01 1.67
C GLN A 144 8.17 -0.35 2.06
N VAL A 145 8.04 -1.26 1.10
CA VAL A 145 7.37 -2.55 1.28
C VAL A 145 8.18 -3.65 0.61
N ASN A 146 8.50 -4.71 1.37
CA ASN A 146 9.12 -5.90 0.79
C ASN A 146 8.09 -6.69 -0.03
N THR A 147 8.34 -6.85 -1.32
CA THR A 147 7.43 -7.57 -2.23
C THR A 147 7.94 -8.98 -2.43
N HIS A 148 7.37 -9.94 -1.72
CA HIS A 148 7.78 -11.34 -1.83
C HIS A 148 7.39 -11.94 -3.19
N SER A 149 8.28 -12.78 -3.74
CA SER A 149 8.06 -13.55 -4.98
C SER A 149 6.76 -14.36 -4.99
N SER A 150 6.31 -14.86 -3.83
CA SER A 150 5.06 -15.60 -3.67
C SER A 150 3.81 -14.75 -3.96
N ALA A 151 3.80 -13.48 -3.52
CA ALA A 151 2.70 -12.56 -3.76
C ALA A 151 2.64 -12.17 -5.24
N LEU A 152 3.78 -11.79 -5.83
CA LEU A 152 3.84 -11.38 -7.24
C LEU A 152 3.57 -12.55 -8.20
N SER A 153 4.03 -13.76 -7.88
CA SER A 153 3.75 -14.96 -8.69
C SER A 153 2.25 -15.21 -8.87
N SER A 154 1.43 -14.88 -7.88
CA SER A 154 -0.02 -15.00 -7.97
C SER A 154 -0.62 -13.92 -8.87
N VAL A 155 -0.11 -12.68 -8.79
CA VAL A 155 -0.50 -11.60 -9.71
C VAL A 155 -0.13 -11.94 -11.15
N ILE A 156 1.09 -12.42 -11.40
CA ILE A 156 1.58 -12.82 -12.73
C ILE A 156 0.68 -13.90 -13.34
N ARG A 157 0.26 -14.90 -12.55
CA ARG A 157 -0.67 -15.94 -13.02
C ARG A 157 -2.07 -15.41 -13.29
N LEU A 158 -2.54 -14.49 -12.45
CA LEU A 158 -3.85 -13.85 -12.61
C LEU A 158 -3.90 -13.03 -13.91
N THR A 159 -2.88 -12.20 -14.16
CA THR A 159 -2.80 -11.36 -15.37
C THR A 159 -2.47 -12.17 -16.63
N ALA A 160 -1.74 -13.28 -16.50
CA ALA A 160 -1.56 -14.22 -17.60
C ALA A 160 -2.88 -14.88 -18.03
N ALA A 161 -3.77 -15.17 -17.08
CA ALA A 161 -5.04 -15.84 -17.32
C ALA A 161 -6.21 -14.92 -17.71
N SER A 162 -6.06 -13.60 -17.57
CA SER A 162 -7.06 -12.64 -18.03
C SER A 162 -7.08 -12.54 -19.57
N GLU A 163 -8.07 -11.86 -20.14
CA GLU A 163 -8.05 -11.51 -21.57
C GLU A 163 -7.33 -10.16 -21.83
N ALA A 164 -7.06 -9.40 -20.77
CA ALA A 164 -6.40 -8.10 -20.87
C ALA A 164 -4.99 -8.21 -21.47
N SER A 165 -4.63 -7.19 -22.24
CA SER A 165 -3.33 -6.96 -22.87
C SER A 165 -2.46 -5.98 -22.08
N SER A 166 -3.06 -5.17 -21.21
CA SER A 166 -2.42 -4.23 -20.28
C SER A 166 -3.08 -4.33 -18.90
N LEU A 167 -2.33 -4.01 -17.84
CA LEU A 167 -2.84 -3.86 -16.49
C LEU A 167 -3.92 -2.78 -16.50
N LEU A 168 -3.67 -1.65 -17.16
CA LEU A 168 -4.57 -0.49 -17.22
C LEU A 168 -5.85 -0.69 -18.05
N GLU A 169 -5.98 -1.81 -18.76
CA GLU A 169 -7.12 -2.07 -19.64
C GLU A 169 -8.42 -2.29 -18.84
N TRP A 170 -8.33 -2.94 -17.68
CA TRP A 170 -9.48 -3.23 -16.82
C TRP A 170 -9.47 -2.31 -15.59
N PRO A 171 -10.62 -1.79 -15.15
CA PRO A 171 -10.71 -1.11 -13.86
C PRO A 171 -10.40 -2.07 -12.70
N MET A 172 -9.98 -1.53 -11.56
CA MET A 172 -9.54 -2.33 -10.40
C MET A 172 -10.66 -3.21 -9.83
N GLU A 173 -11.92 -2.79 -9.96
CA GLU A 173 -13.10 -3.60 -9.62
C GLU A 173 -13.14 -4.89 -10.44
N GLN A 174 -12.93 -4.79 -11.75
CA GLN A 174 -12.93 -5.95 -12.64
C GLN A 174 -11.74 -6.89 -12.36
N TRP A 175 -10.57 -6.35 -12.05
CA TRP A 175 -9.43 -7.17 -11.59
C TRP A 175 -9.73 -7.92 -10.28
N SER A 176 -10.45 -7.26 -9.36
CA SER A 176 -10.83 -7.86 -8.08
C SER A 176 -11.83 -9.01 -8.28
N GLU A 177 -12.83 -8.83 -9.15
CA GLU A 177 -13.80 -9.86 -9.52
C GLU A 177 -13.12 -11.06 -10.21
N HIS A 178 -12.23 -10.80 -11.18
CA HIS A 178 -11.48 -11.84 -11.87
C HIS A 178 -10.61 -12.65 -10.90
N SER A 179 -9.95 -11.97 -9.95
CA SER A 179 -9.17 -12.61 -8.89
C SER A 179 -10.04 -13.50 -7.99
N ALA A 180 -11.24 -13.04 -7.63
CA ALA A 180 -12.17 -13.80 -6.80
C ALA A 180 -12.71 -15.06 -7.51
N ALA A 181 -12.94 -14.99 -8.82
CA ALA A 181 -13.40 -16.12 -9.62
C ALA A 181 -12.34 -17.22 -9.77
N MET A 182 -11.06 -16.86 -9.85
CA MET A 182 -9.97 -17.79 -10.14
C MET A 182 -9.56 -18.69 -8.95
N ARG A 183 -9.83 -18.28 -7.70
CA ARG A 183 -9.51 -19.06 -6.49
C ARG A 183 -10.58 -18.87 -5.42
N ARG A 184 -11.08 -19.99 -4.87
CA ARG A 184 -12.02 -19.96 -3.72
C ARG A 184 -11.43 -19.10 -2.59
N ALA A 185 -12.25 -18.21 -2.05
CA ALA A 185 -11.92 -17.20 -1.05
C ALA A 185 -11.01 -17.74 0.08
N SER A 186 -9.85 -17.12 0.28
CA SER A 186 -8.94 -17.32 1.41
C SER A 186 -8.40 -15.97 1.87
N HIS A 187 -8.29 -15.73 3.16
CA HIS A 187 -7.87 -14.44 3.73
C HIS A 187 -6.41 -14.03 3.40
N ASP A 188 -5.60 -14.92 2.81
CA ASP A 188 -4.23 -14.65 2.31
C ASP A 188 -4.19 -13.80 1.01
N GLN A 189 -5.36 -13.30 0.57
CA GLN A 189 -5.58 -12.58 -0.70
C GLN A 189 -5.16 -11.10 -0.70
N ASN A 190 -4.95 -10.50 0.47
CA ASN A 190 -4.83 -9.04 0.56
C ASN A 190 -3.52 -8.50 -0.06
N GLY A 191 -2.43 -9.28 0.01
CA GLY A 191 -1.13 -8.87 -0.57
C GLY A 191 -1.10 -8.84 -2.10
N GLN A 192 -1.91 -9.68 -2.76
CA GLN A 192 -1.94 -9.80 -4.23
C GLN A 192 -2.69 -8.63 -4.86
N LEU A 193 -3.88 -8.32 -4.33
CA LEU A 193 -4.64 -7.15 -4.74
C LEU A 193 -3.93 -5.84 -4.35
N ALA A 194 -3.15 -5.82 -3.27
CA ALA A 194 -2.33 -4.66 -2.91
C ALA A 194 -1.20 -4.39 -3.93
N PHE A 195 -0.69 -5.42 -4.62
CA PHE A 195 0.24 -5.20 -5.73
C PHE A 195 -0.44 -4.68 -6.98
N LEU A 196 -1.58 -5.27 -7.37
CA LEU A 196 -2.34 -4.76 -8.52
C LEU A 196 -2.82 -3.34 -8.30
N ARG A 197 -3.39 -3.02 -7.13
CA ARG A 197 -3.75 -1.65 -6.77
C ARG A 197 -2.57 -0.70 -6.83
N TYR A 198 -1.40 -1.11 -6.34
CA TYR A 198 -0.21 -0.28 -6.45
C TYR A 198 0.23 -0.05 -7.90
N ALA A 199 0.16 -1.07 -8.75
CA ALA A 199 0.51 -0.95 -10.15
C ALA A 199 -0.49 -0.05 -10.92
N HIS A 200 -1.78 -0.14 -10.56
CA HIS A 200 -2.88 0.65 -11.12
C HIS A 200 -2.92 2.09 -10.60
N GLU A 201 -3.06 2.24 -9.30
CA GLU A 201 -3.56 3.46 -8.67
C GLU A 201 -2.44 4.34 -8.12
N PRO A 202 -2.54 5.67 -8.30
CA PRO A 202 -1.80 6.68 -7.54
C PRO A 202 -2.29 6.91 -6.11
N GLU A 203 -3.24 6.10 -5.60
CA GLU A 203 -3.95 6.38 -4.34
C GLU A 203 -3.19 6.02 -3.06
N HIS A 204 -2.05 5.32 -3.14
CA HIS A 204 -1.28 4.98 -1.96
C HIS A 204 -0.26 6.06 -1.61
N GLU A 205 -0.28 6.51 -0.35
CA GLU A 205 0.90 6.64 0.51
C GLU A 205 2.11 7.51 0.11
N HIS A 206 2.69 7.24 -1.06
CA HIS A 206 4.07 7.53 -1.43
C HIS A 206 4.18 8.27 -2.79
N GLU A 207 5.40 8.75 -3.09
CA GLU A 207 5.66 9.92 -3.94
C GLU A 207 5.89 9.64 -5.44
N HIS A 208 5.68 8.43 -5.99
CA HIS A 208 6.29 8.08 -7.29
C HIS A 208 5.33 7.61 -8.41
N GLU A 209 5.83 7.72 -9.64
CA GLU A 209 5.16 7.43 -10.91
C GLU A 209 4.67 5.97 -10.97
N HIS A 210 3.39 5.78 -11.29
CA HIS A 210 2.81 4.46 -11.56
C HIS A 210 2.41 4.37 -13.02
N LEU A 211 1.94 3.20 -13.45
CA LEU A 211 1.66 2.92 -14.86
C LEU A 211 0.74 3.95 -15.52
N GLU A 212 -0.25 4.46 -14.78
CA GLU A 212 -1.10 5.54 -15.28
C GLU A 212 -0.33 6.85 -15.53
N ASP A 213 0.65 7.20 -14.70
CA ASP A 213 1.47 8.40 -14.90
C ASP A 213 2.38 8.24 -16.11
N LEU A 214 2.98 7.06 -16.26
CA LEU A 214 3.78 6.73 -17.44
C LEU A 214 2.95 6.77 -18.73
N ALA A 215 1.75 6.18 -18.70
CA ALA A 215 0.85 6.16 -19.84
C ALA A 215 0.32 7.55 -20.20
N CYS A 216 0.03 8.38 -19.18
CA CYS A 216 -0.49 9.71 -19.39
C CYS A 216 0.58 10.74 -19.75
N GLY A 217 1.84 10.50 -19.38
CA GLY A 217 2.93 11.48 -19.48
C GLY A 217 2.88 12.56 -18.38
N SER A 218 3.95 13.36 -18.31
CA SER A 218 4.13 14.44 -17.33
C SER A 218 4.13 15.83 -17.99
N GLY A 219 3.98 16.86 -17.17
CA GLY A 219 4.04 18.27 -17.56
C GLY A 219 2.72 18.86 -18.05
N TRP A 220 2.80 20.15 -18.41
CA TRP A 220 1.63 20.95 -18.80
C TRP A 220 0.95 20.45 -20.07
N GLU A 221 1.68 19.94 -21.06
CA GLU A 221 1.09 19.44 -22.30
C GLU A 221 0.18 18.23 -22.07
N SER A 222 0.51 17.40 -21.07
CA SER A 222 -0.29 16.24 -20.68
C SER A 222 -1.47 16.62 -19.80
N GLU A 223 -1.25 17.46 -18.78
CA GLU A 223 -2.27 17.78 -17.78
C GLU A 223 -3.25 18.86 -18.26
N PHE A 224 -2.79 19.88 -18.99
CA PHE A 224 -3.61 21.04 -19.36
C PHE A 224 -4.86 20.69 -20.17
N PRO A 225 -4.85 19.74 -21.14
CA PRO A 225 -6.06 19.32 -21.83
C PRO A 225 -7.11 18.66 -20.92
N ARG A 226 -6.70 18.10 -19.77
CA ARG A 226 -7.59 17.44 -18.83
C ARG A 226 -8.35 18.45 -17.97
N ASP A 227 -9.51 18.03 -17.48
CA ASP A 227 -10.32 18.81 -16.53
C ASP A 227 -9.98 18.49 -15.06
N VAL A 228 -9.09 17.53 -14.81
CA VAL A 228 -8.56 17.22 -13.49
C VAL A 228 -7.05 17.12 -13.60
N TRP A 229 -6.35 18.04 -12.94
CA TRP A 229 -4.88 18.05 -12.92
C TRP A 229 -4.35 17.36 -11.68
N VAL A 230 -3.40 16.46 -11.90
CA VAL A 230 -2.66 15.77 -10.84
C VAL A 230 -1.35 16.53 -10.62
N LEU A 231 -1.20 17.16 -9.45
CA LEU A 231 -0.07 18.05 -9.18
C LEU A 231 1.29 17.36 -9.30
N ARG A 232 1.40 16.09 -8.88
CA ARG A 232 2.65 15.32 -9.03
C ARG A 232 3.12 15.22 -10.47
N ARG A 233 2.21 15.07 -11.44
CA ARG A 233 2.53 15.01 -12.87
C ARG A 233 2.99 16.36 -13.42
N LEU A 234 2.75 17.45 -12.70
CA LEU A 234 3.29 18.77 -13.00
C LEU A 234 4.69 19.01 -12.38
N GLY A 235 5.28 17.99 -11.73
CA GLY A 235 6.55 18.11 -11.00
C GLY A 235 6.40 18.75 -9.62
N ILE A 236 5.17 18.80 -9.08
CA ILE A 236 4.91 19.33 -7.74
C ILE A 236 4.85 18.16 -6.77
N GLU A 237 5.97 17.97 -6.06
CA GLU A 237 6.17 16.87 -5.12
C GLU A 237 5.53 17.12 -3.75
N GLY A 238 5.49 16.10 -2.89
CA GLY A 238 4.96 16.20 -1.53
C GLY A 238 3.44 16.39 -1.43
N THR A 239 2.68 16.19 -2.53
CA THR A 239 1.23 16.33 -2.53
C THR A 239 0.51 15.36 -3.49
N ARG A 240 -0.61 14.81 -3.02
CA ARG A 240 -1.60 14.10 -3.87
C ARG A 240 -2.75 14.99 -4.33
N ALA A 241 -2.69 16.28 -4.03
CA ALA A 241 -3.81 17.15 -4.32
C ALA A 241 -4.09 17.18 -5.83
N ARG A 242 -5.38 17.18 -6.16
CA ARG A 242 -5.88 17.30 -7.53
C ARG A 242 -6.58 18.63 -7.69
N LEU A 243 -6.33 19.31 -8.80
CA LEU A 243 -7.04 20.53 -9.16
C LEU A 243 -8.17 20.16 -10.11
N ARG A 244 -9.41 20.29 -9.65
CA ARG A 244 -10.63 19.79 -10.30
C ARG A 244 -11.42 20.91 -10.95
N PHE A 245 -11.37 20.99 -12.27
CA PHE A 245 -12.12 21.92 -13.13
C PHE A 245 -13.38 21.29 -13.70
N ASP A 246 -13.51 19.96 -13.62
CA ASP A 246 -14.69 19.19 -14.01
C ASP A 246 -15.97 19.60 -13.24
N ARG A 247 -15.81 20.31 -12.12
CA ARG A 247 -16.92 20.88 -11.32
C ARG A 247 -17.43 22.23 -11.85
N ILE A 248 -16.73 22.86 -12.79
CA ILE A 248 -17.19 24.08 -13.47
C ILE A 248 -18.12 23.64 -14.59
N ALA A 249 -19.42 23.89 -14.45
CA ALA A 249 -20.45 23.43 -15.38
C ALA A 249 -20.32 24.08 -16.77
N GLN A 250 -19.96 25.36 -16.84
CA GLN A 250 -19.88 26.11 -18.08
C GLN A 250 -18.51 25.93 -18.77
N PRO A 251 -18.42 25.34 -19.98
CA PRO A 251 -17.13 25.15 -20.67
C PRO A 251 -16.41 26.46 -20.98
N TRP A 252 -17.16 27.51 -21.33
CA TRP A 252 -16.62 28.86 -21.60
C TRP A 252 -15.97 29.50 -20.37
N LEU A 253 -16.33 29.07 -19.15
CA LEU A 253 -15.71 29.52 -17.90
C LEU A 253 -14.52 28.63 -17.52
N ARG A 254 -14.65 27.33 -17.78
CA ARG A 254 -13.63 26.32 -17.43
C ARG A 254 -12.30 26.59 -18.10
N GLU A 255 -12.32 26.97 -19.38
CA GLU A 255 -11.07 27.10 -20.12
C GLU A 255 -10.22 28.32 -19.72
N PRO A 256 -10.80 29.51 -19.52
CA PRO A 256 -10.11 30.61 -18.85
C PRO A 256 -9.69 30.27 -17.41
N ALA A 257 -10.49 29.50 -16.66
CA ALA A 257 -10.14 29.07 -15.30
C ALA A 257 -8.86 28.21 -15.27
N LYS A 258 -8.73 27.26 -16.21
CA LYS A 258 -7.51 26.48 -16.39
C LYS A 258 -6.32 27.38 -16.70
N ARG A 259 -6.44 28.30 -17.66
CA ARG A 259 -5.37 29.28 -17.99
C ARG A 259 -4.98 30.12 -16.78
N PHE A 260 -5.96 30.57 -16.00
CA PHE A 260 -5.74 31.34 -14.78
C PHE A 260 -4.94 30.57 -13.74
N VAL A 261 -5.37 29.36 -13.39
CA VAL A 261 -4.69 28.55 -12.39
C VAL A 261 -3.28 28.16 -12.84
N ARG A 262 -3.10 27.80 -14.13
CA ARG A 262 -1.76 27.57 -14.70
C ARG A 262 -0.87 28.80 -14.52
N TRP A 263 -1.35 29.98 -14.94
CA TRP A 263 -0.60 31.23 -14.80
C TRP A 263 -0.25 31.52 -13.34
N ARG A 264 -1.18 31.33 -12.41
CA ARG A 264 -0.96 31.54 -10.96
C ARG A 264 0.17 30.66 -10.44
N LEU A 265 0.18 29.37 -10.81
CA LEU A 265 1.25 28.45 -10.45
C LEU A 265 2.58 28.83 -11.10
N SER A 266 2.57 29.22 -12.38
CA SER A 266 3.79 29.65 -13.09
C SER A 266 4.45 30.90 -12.49
N ILE A 267 3.67 31.81 -11.88
CA ILE A 267 4.22 32.99 -11.17
C ILE A 267 4.53 32.71 -9.68
N GLY A 268 4.54 31.44 -9.27
CA GLY A 268 4.91 31.04 -7.91
C GLY A 268 3.82 31.25 -6.86
N ARG A 269 2.53 31.35 -7.24
CA ARG A 269 1.46 31.30 -6.22
C ARG A 269 1.32 29.91 -5.64
N SER A 270 1.00 29.87 -4.35
CA SER A 270 0.88 28.62 -3.62
C SER A 270 -0.27 27.76 -4.14
N ILE A 271 -0.11 26.45 -4.04
CA ILE A 271 -1.12 25.45 -4.38
C ILE A 271 -2.41 25.69 -3.59
N ASN A 272 -2.29 26.00 -2.29
CA ASN A 272 -3.44 26.32 -1.45
C ASN A 272 -4.24 27.50 -1.99
N GLN A 273 -3.56 28.52 -2.53
CA GLN A 273 -4.24 29.63 -3.17
C GLN A 273 -4.89 29.22 -4.50
N ALA A 274 -4.25 28.37 -5.30
CA ALA A 274 -4.87 27.81 -6.50
C ALA A 274 -6.15 26.99 -6.19
N VAL A 275 -6.14 26.22 -5.09
CA VAL A 275 -7.34 25.52 -4.60
C VAL A 275 -8.44 26.50 -4.22
N VAL A 276 -8.11 27.57 -3.48
CA VAL A 276 -9.06 28.65 -3.17
C VAL A 276 -9.62 29.28 -4.45
N ASP A 277 -8.77 29.57 -5.42
CA ASP A 277 -9.14 30.17 -6.70
C ASP A 277 -10.17 29.27 -7.44
N ILE A 278 -9.94 27.95 -7.49
CA ILE A 278 -10.88 26.98 -8.08
C ILE A 278 -12.19 26.89 -7.28
N LEU A 279 -12.13 26.91 -5.95
CA LEU A 279 -13.35 26.86 -5.12
C LEU A 279 -14.24 28.09 -5.35
N ALA A 280 -13.65 29.28 -5.48
CA ALA A 280 -14.38 30.50 -5.81
C ALA A 280 -15.03 30.39 -7.21
N LEU A 281 -14.31 29.87 -8.20
CA LEU A 281 -14.82 29.64 -9.56
C LEU A 281 -15.95 28.60 -9.60
N ASN A 282 -15.85 27.51 -8.83
CA ASN A 282 -16.90 26.51 -8.71
C ASN A 282 -18.20 27.10 -8.13
N ARG A 283 -18.09 28.03 -7.17
CA ARG A 283 -19.27 28.72 -6.61
C ARG A 283 -19.91 29.67 -7.60
N LEU A 284 -19.09 30.48 -8.28
CA LEU A 284 -19.59 31.32 -9.37
C LEU A 284 -20.26 30.47 -10.46
N SER A 285 -19.64 29.34 -10.84
CA SER A 285 -20.20 28.41 -11.81
C SER A 285 -21.56 27.84 -11.38
N GLY A 286 -21.70 27.46 -10.11
CA GLY A 286 -22.98 27.01 -9.54
C GLY A 286 -24.05 28.11 -9.59
N PHE A 287 -23.70 29.35 -9.22
CA PHE A 287 -24.61 30.50 -9.32
C PHE A 287 -25.04 30.78 -10.77
N LEU A 288 -24.10 30.72 -11.72
CA LEU A 288 -24.38 30.94 -13.14
C LEU A 288 -25.17 29.79 -13.78
N ALA A 289 -25.25 28.62 -13.13
CA ALA A 289 -26.05 27.50 -13.59
C ALA A 289 -27.55 27.63 -13.24
N ASP A 290 -27.93 28.54 -12.34
CA ASP A 290 -29.35 28.82 -12.06
C ASP A 290 -30.02 29.36 -13.34
N PRO A 291 -31.12 28.75 -13.84
CA PRO A 291 -31.84 29.20 -15.02
C PRO A 291 -32.28 30.68 -14.99
N ARG A 292 -32.45 31.27 -13.81
CA ARG A 292 -32.80 32.68 -13.61
C ARG A 292 -31.63 33.63 -13.86
N VAL A 293 -30.41 33.12 -13.88
CA VAL A 293 -29.16 33.86 -14.10
C VAL A 293 -28.55 33.48 -15.44
N ALA A 294 -28.51 32.17 -15.73
CA ALA A 294 -27.98 31.50 -16.92
C ALA A 294 -27.24 32.41 -17.90
N ALA A 295 -25.92 32.50 -17.72
CA ALA A 295 -25.03 33.18 -18.65
C ALA A 295 -24.59 32.21 -19.76
N GLY A 296 -24.82 32.60 -21.02
CA GLY A 296 -24.37 31.84 -22.19
C GLY A 296 -22.87 31.96 -22.48
N GLY A 297 -22.22 32.98 -21.91
CA GLY A 297 -20.80 33.31 -22.14
C GLY A 297 -20.29 34.35 -21.15
N LEU A 298 -19.00 34.72 -21.30
CA LEU A 298 -18.36 35.77 -20.49
C LEU A 298 -18.91 37.17 -20.78
N ASP A 299 -19.44 37.39 -21.98
CA ASP A 299 -20.13 38.62 -22.42
C ASP A 299 -21.34 38.97 -21.54
N ALA A 300 -22.02 37.96 -21.00
CA ALA A 300 -23.16 38.13 -20.11
C ALA A 300 -22.75 38.40 -18.64
N VAL A 301 -21.48 38.21 -18.27
CA VAL A 301 -21.00 38.42 -16.89
C VAL A 301 -20.66 39.90 -16.71
N ASP A 302 -21.68 40.75 -16.59
CA ASP A 302 -21.53 42.18 -16.35
C ASP A 302 -21.62 42.54 -14.86
N ARG A 303 -21.54 43.84 -14.53
CA ARG A 303 -21.70 44.32 -13.15
C ARG A 303 -23.03 43.90 -12.51
N LYS A 304 -24.13 43.80 -13.27
CA LYS A 304 -25.45 43.44 -12.72
C LYS A 304 -25.45 41.98 -12.30
N VAL A 305 -24.89 41.08 -13.12
CA VAL A 305 -24.72 39.67 -12.77
C VAL A 305 -23.82 39.51 -11.54
N LEU A 306 -22.70 40.23 -11.48
CA LEU A 306 -21.84 40.20 -10.29
C LEU A 306 -22.53 40.76 -9.04
N GLY A 307 -23.39 41.77 -9.18
CA GLY A 307 -24.22 42.29 -8.08
C GLY A 307 -25.19 41.24 -7.54
N ARG A 308 -25.85 40.47 -8.42
CA ARG A 308 -26.70 39.34 -8.03
C ARG A 308 -25.91 38.23 -7.35
N TYR A 309 -24.70 37.93 -7.84
CA TYR A 309 -23.79 36.97 -7.21
C TYR A 309 -23.38 37.42 -5.79
N LEU A 310 -23.09 38.70 -5.59
CA LEU A 310 -22.78 39.24 -4.25
C LEU A 310 -23.96 39.13 -3.29
N ALA A 311 -25.20 39.32 -3.77
CA ALA A 311 -26.40 39.12 -2.96
C ALA A 311 -26.60 37.65 -2.56
N ASP A 312 -26.33 36.71 -3.46
CA ASP A 312 -26.31 35.27 -3.16
C ASP A 312 -25.19 34.92 -2.16
N LEU A 313 -24.00 35.47 -2.35
CA LEU A 313 -22.87 35.27 -1.44
C LEU A 313 -23.11 35.89 -0.05
N ALA A 314 -23.94 36.94 0.05
CA ALA A 314 -24.27 37.57 1.32
C ALA A 314 -25.08 36.65 2.24
N VAL A 315 -25.88 35.74 1.68
CA VAL A 315 -26.66 34.75 2.45
C VAL A 315 -25.91 33.45 2.74
N ASP A 316 -24.71 33.28 2.16
CA ASP A 316 -23.84 32.13 2.42
C ASP A 316 -23.39 32.10 3.90
N PRO A 317 -23.56 30.97 4.62
CA PRO A 317 -23.25 30.86 6.04
C PRO A 317 -21.75 30.88 6.38
N ARG A 318 -20.86 30.86 5.38
CA ARG A 318 -19.41 30.87 5.61
C ARG A 318 -18.94 32.20 6.20
N SER A 319 -17.79 32.14 6.87
CA SER A 319 -17.16 33.30 7.49
C SER A 319 -17.00 34.48 6.50
N VAL A 320 -17.10 35.70 7.02
CA VAL A 320 -16.83 36.94 6.26
C VAL A 320 -15.49 36.86 5.53
N HIS A 321 -14.46 36.31 6.18
CA HIS A 321 -13.15 36.16 5.59
C HIS A 321 -13.16 35.21 4.38
N SER A 322 -13.87 34.08 4.46
CA SER A 322 -13.99 33.14 3.33
C SER A 322 -14.72 33.75 2.15
N ARG A 323 -15.80 34.50 2.39
CA ARG A 323 -16.56 35.20 1.34
C ARG A 323 -15.72 36.30 0.69
N GLY A 324 -15.01 37.10 1.48
CA GLY A 324 -14.07 38.10 0.96
C GLY A 324 -12.94 37.48 0.14
N ARG A 325 -12.46 36.28 0.52
CA ARG A 325 -11.45 35.54 -0.25
C ARG A 325 -11.97 35.12 -1.61
N ASP A 326 -13.22 34.65 -1.70
CA ASP A 326 -13.85 34.29 -2.97
C ASP A 326 -13.92 35.50 -3.91
N ILE A 327 -14.39 36.66 -3.40
CA ILE A 327 -14.45 37.91 -4.17
C ILE A 327 -13.06 38.31 -4.67
N GLY A 328 -12.05 38.26 -3.79
CA GLY A 328 -10.66 38.58 -4.16
C GLY A 328 -10.11 37.67 -5.26
N SER A 329 -10.36 36.35 -5.16
CA SER A 329 -9.95 35.38 -6.17
C SER A 329 -10.65 35.60 -7.51
N LEU A 330 -11.96 35.84 -7.52
CA LEU A 330 -12.72 36.13 -8.74
C LEU A 330 -12.30 37.47 -9.38
N ASN A 331 -12.01 38.49 -8.56
CA ASN A 331 -11.49 39.75 -9.08
C ASN A 331 -10.14 39.56 -9.77
N ALA A 332 -9.22 38.80 -9.15
CA ALA A 332 -7.94 38.47 -9.75
C ALA A 332 -8.10 37.67 -11.05
N PHE A 333 -9.08 36.78 -11.12
CA PHE A 333 -9.42 36.01 -12.33
C PHE A 333 -9.87 36.91 -13.48
N PHE A 334 -10.85 37.80 -13.25
CA PHE A 334 -11.34 38.72 -14.29
C PHE A 334 -10.26 39.71 -14.73
N HIS A 335 -9.42 40.19 -13.81
CA HIS A 335 -8.26 40.99 -14.17
C HIS A 335 -7.25 40.21 -15.02
N ALA A 336 -7.01 38.93 -14.72
CA ALA A 336 -6.10 38.09 -15.49
C ALA A 336 -6.64 37.84 -16.91
N ILE A 337 -7.94 37.56 -17.07
CA ILE A 337 -8.57 37.43 -18.40
C ILE A 337 -8.28 38.65 -19.27
N ARG A 338 -8.51 39.85 -18.72
CA ARG A 338 -8.26 41.11 -19.44
C ARG A 338 -6.78 41.34 -19.72
N ARG A 339 -5.94 41.17 -18.69
CA ARG A 339 -4.48 41.41 -18.78
C ARG A 339 -3.82 40.53 -19.83
N HIS A 340 -4.26 39.28 -19.96
CA HIS A 340 -3.67 38.30 -20.86
C HIS A 340 -4.46 38.11 -22.16
N GLY A 341 -5.60 38.80 -22.33
CA GLY A 341 -6.44 38.71 -23.52
C GLY A 341 -6.98 37.30 -23.77
N TRP A 342 -7.27 36.52 -22.71
CA TRP A 342 -7.79 35.15 -22.87
C TRP A 342 -9.21 35.11 -23.42
N ASP A 343 -9.96 36.20 -23.24
CA ASP A 343 -11.28 36.43 -23.79
C ASP A 343 -11.46 37.94 -24.01
N GLN A 344 -12.08 38.31 -25.13
CA GLN A 344 -12.31 39.73 -25.51
C GLN A 344 -13.76 40.17 -25.27
N THR A 345 -14.63 39.25 -24.89
CA THR A 345 -16.07 39.49 -24.74
C THR A 345 -16.43 39.90 -23.30
N LEU A 346 -15.59 39.56 -22.32
CA LEU A 346 -15.76 39.93 -20.91
C LEU A 346 -15.94 41.46 -20.76
N PRO A 347 -17.12 41.94 -20.33
CA PRO A 347 -17.39 43.37 -20.23
C PRO A 347 -16.43 44.06 -19.27
N ALA A 348 -16.01 45.30 -19.56
CA ALA A 348 -15.17 46.09 -18.65
C ALA A 348 -15.81 46.30 -17.26
N SER A 349 -17.14 46.25 -17.19
CA SER A 349 -17.93 46.37 -15.97
C SER A 349 -17.85 45.15 -15.04
N ALA A 350 -17.32 44.00 -15.50
CA ALA A 350 -17.17 42.77 -14.71
C ALA A 350 -16.00 42.87 -13.71
N THR A 351 -16.13 43.75 -12.73
CA THR A 351 -15.09 44.09 -11.75
C THR A 351 -15.71 44.18 -10.36
N PHE A 352 -14.96 43.72 -9.35
CA PHE A 352 -15.31 43.91 -7.94
C PHE A 352 -14.55 45.13 -7.39
N TYR A 353 -15.24 45.92 -6.58
CA TYR A 353 -14.72 47.12 -5.94
C TYR A 353 -14.46 46.86 -4.45
N PRO A 354 -13.63 47.68 -3.79
CA PRO A 354 -13.38 47.55 -2.35
C PRO A 354 -14.66 47.50 -1.48
N ASP A 355 -15.71 48.21 -1.89
CA ASP A 355 -17.01 48.24 -1.20
C ASP A 355 -17.82 46.94 -1.34
N ASP A 356 -17.49 46.07 -2.29
CA ASP A 356 -18.16 44.78 -2.48
C ASP A 356 -17.72 43.74 -1.43
N PHE A 357 -16.62 43.98 -0.70
CA PHE A 357 -16.12 43.04 0.29
C PHE A 357 -16.99 43.06 1.55
N PRO A 358 -17.42 41.88 2.06
CA PRO A 358 -18.27 41.82 3.24
C PRO A 358 -17.54 42.41 4.44
N ARG A 359 -18.24 43.29 5.16
CA ARG A 359 -17.70 43.93 6.36
C ARG A 359 -17.80 42.96 7.54
N PRO A 360 -16.81 42.95 8.46
CA PRO A 360 -16.94 42.22 9.71
C PRO A 360 -18.13 42.77 10.48
N ASP A 361 -18.94 41.90 11.10
CA ASP A 361 -19.97 42.35 12.01
C ASP A 361 -19.32 43.19 13.13
N PRO A 362 -19.80 44.42 13.40
CA PRO A 362 -19.27 45.26 14.47
C PRO A 362 -19.32 44.59 15.85
N GLY A 363 -20.17 43.58 16.04
CA GLY A 363 -20.39 42.87 17.31
C GLY A 363 -19.47 41.66 17.58
N ALA A 364 -18.60 41.26 16.65
CA ALA A 364 -17.69 40.12 16.85
C ALA A 364 -16.34 40.50 17.48
N GLY A 365 -16.17 41.76 17.90
CA GLY A 365 -14.96 42.26 18.54
C GLY A 365 -15.11 42.42 20.06
N ARG A 366 -14.35 41.60 20.81
CA ARG A 366 -14.07 41.65 22.27
C ARG A 366 -15.02 40.89 23.20
N ALA A 367 -14.95 39.55 23.16
CA ALA A 367 -15.04 38.74 24.37
C ALA A 367 -13.61 38.53 24.92
N GLY A 368 -13.44 38.78 26.22
CA GLY A 368 -12.16 39.12 26.85
C GLY A 368 -11.05 38.08 26.78
N HIS A 369 -9.85 38.55 26.43
CA HIS A 369 -8.62 37.99 26.97
C HIS A 369 -8.25 38.80 28.21
N GLY A 370 -8.65 38.30 29.39
CA GLY A 370 -8.08 38.71 30.66
C GLY A 370 -6.63 38.21 30.78
N PRO A 371 -5.74 38.95 31.44
CA PRO A 371 -4.33 38.61 31.51
C PRO A 371 -4.12 37.47 32.50
N GLY A 372 -3.50 36.37 32.08
CA GLY A 372 -3.10 35.34 33.04
C GLY A 372 -2.89 33.95 32.45
N ARG A 373 -1.78 33.75 31.74
CA ARG A 373 -0.86 32.63 32.02
C ARG A 373 0.42 32.79 31.21
N THR A 374 1.50 32.93 31.97
CA THR A 374 2.89 33.04 31.57
C THR A 374 3.27 32.05 30.48
N ALA A 375 3.93 32.57 29.44
CA ALA A 375 4.66 31.80 28.45
C ALA A 375 5.62 30.82 29.12
N ARG A 376 5.46 29.53 28.82
CA ARG A 376 6.49 28.54 29.10
C ARG A 376 7.60 28.76 28.07
N GLN A 377 8.72 29.33 28.51
CA GLN A 377 9.93 29.45 27.71
C GLN A 377 10.35 28.07 27.17
N PRO A 378 10.89 27.97 25.94
CA PRO A 378 11.52 26.75 25.47
C PRO A 378 12.80 26.51 26.28
N ARG A 379 12.96 25.26 26.72
CA ARG A 379 14.09 24.77 27.52
C ARG A 379 15.37 24.86 26.69
N PRO A 380 16.47 25.45 27.19
CA PRO A 380 17.73 25.49 26.46
C PRO A 380 18.33 24.09 26.33
N LEU A 381 18.93 23.81 25.17
CA LEU A 381 19.74 22.62 24.90
C LEU A 381 20.88 22.52 25.93
N ALA A 382 21.06 21.35 26.52
CA ALA A 382 22.14 21.07 27.46
C ALA A 382 23.50 21.19 26.76
N GLN A 383 24.41 21.95 27.37
CA GLN A 383 25.82 21.99 26.99
C GLN A 383 26.55 20.70 27.42
N PRO A 384 27.64 20.31 26.74
CA PRO A 384 28.41 19.12 27.10
C PRO A 384 29.09 19.31 28.46
N ARG A 385 29.13 18.24 29.25
CA ARG A 385 29.82 18.21 30.56
C ARG A 385 31.33 18.33 30.36
N GLU A 386 31.90 19.42 30.84
CA GLU A 386 33.33 19.49 31.17
C GLU A 386 33.61 18.60 32.39
N SER A 387 34.68 17.80 32.31
CA SER A 387 35.18 16.98 33.41
C SER A 387 36.01 17.85 34.37
N PRO A 388 35.88 17.70 35.70
CA PRO A 388 36.65 18.49 36.64
C PRO A 388 38.06 17.93 36.82
N ALA A 389 39.06 18.75 36.49
CA ALA A 389 40.34 18.73 37.17
C ALA A 389 40.19 19.56 38.46
N ASP A 390 40.54 18.99 39.62
CA ASP A 390 41.77 19.37 40.35
C ASP A 390 41.77 18.77 41.77
N LEU A 391 42.81 18.00 42.09
CA LEU A 391 43.38 17.85 43.43
C LEU A 391 44.86 17.42 43.23
N GLY A 392 45.81 18.34 43.43
CA GLY A 392 47.26 18.06 43.49
C GLY A 392 47.70 17.45 44.83
N PRO A 393 48.97 17.62 45.29
CA PRO A 393 50.25 17.29 44.68
C PRO A 393 51.11 16.32 45.57
N HIS A 394 52.31 15.94 45.07
CA HIS A 394 53.41 15.13 45.69
C HIS A 394 53.20 13.59 45.68
N ALA A 395 54.20 12.70 45.46
CA ALA A 395 55.64 12.78 45.61
C ALA A 395 56.39 11.75 44.71
N VAL A 396 57.51 12.19 44.11
CA VAL A 396 58.89 11.63 44.17
C VAL A 396 59.21 10.14 43.83
N ARG A 397 60.32 10.01 43.07
CA ARG A 397 61.27 8.89 42.80
C ARG A 397 60.90 7.95 41.62
N ALA A 398 61.65 7.88 40.52
CA ALA A 398 63.08 7.60 40.25
C ALA A 398 63.41 6.10 40.13
N ALA A 399 64.33 5.81 39.20
CA ALA A 399 64.86 4.51 38.71
C ALA A 399 63.91 3.76 37.77
N GLY A 400 64.30 3.25 36.59
CA GLY A 400 65.62 3.09 36.00
C GLY A 400 65.62 1.79 35.18
N ARG A 401 66.12 1.90 33.94
CA ARG A 401 66.36 0.87 32.90
C ARG A 401 65.17 0.46 32.03
#